data_AF-A0A969HWJ1-F1
#
_entry.id   AF-A0A969HWJ1-F1
#
_cell.length_a   1.000
_cell.length_b   1.000
_cell.length_c   1.000
_cell.angle_alpha   90.00
_cell.angle_beta   90.00
_cell.angle_gamma   90.00
#
_symmetry.space_group_name_H-M   'P 1'
#
loop_
_entity.id
_entity.type
_entity.pdbx_description
1 polymer ?
#
loop_
_entity_poly.entity_id
_entity_poly.type
_entity_poly.pdbx_seq_one_letter_code
_entity_poly.pdbx_strand_id
1 'polypeptide(L)' 'MLGTIQHIYVRDDLINARYHIDIHGLQPIGRLAGNSYAYVHEVFDLIRKPYEAK' A
#
# COMPACT_ATOMS: atom_id res chain seq x y z
N MET A 1 -14.55 -12.74 -8.55
CA MET A 1 -15.64 -12.11 -7.77
C MET A 1 -15.38 -10.62 -7.72
N LEU A 2 -16.43 -9.80 -7.81
CA LEU A 2 -16.35 -8.35 -7.65
C LEU A 2 -17.20 -7.94 -6.45
N GLY A 3 -16.73 -6.97 -5.67
CA GLY A 3 -17.41 -6.49 -4.47
C GLY A 3 -17.17 -5.00 -4.24
N THR A 4 -18.08 -4.38 -3.49
CA THR A 4 -18.02 -2.96 -3.12
C THR A 4 -17.59 -2.82 -1.67
N ILE A 5 -16.55 -2.01 -1.42
CA ILE A 5 -16.08 -1.70 -0.07
C ILE A 5 -17.06 -0.72 0.57
N GLN A 6 -17.67 -1.11 1.69
CA GLN A 6 -18.60 -0.24 2.43
C GLN A 6 -17.90 0.57 3.52
N HIS A 7 -16.97 -0.06 4.25
CA HIS A 7 -16.23 0.56 5.35
C HIS A 7 -14.81 -0.02 5.41
N ILE A 8 -13.86 0.78 5.92
CA ILE A 8 -12.48 0.37 6.20
C ILE A 8 -12.18 0.76 7.64
N TYR A 9 -11.69 -0.19 8.43
CA TYR A 9 -11.17 0.07 9.76
C TYR A 9 -9.64 0.19 9.67
N VAL A 10 -9.09 1.27 10.23
CA VAL A 10 -7.64 1.53 10.28
C VAL A 10 -7.29 1.88 11.72
N ARG A 11 -6.15 1.39 12.21
CA ARG A 11 -5.62 1.75 13.52
C ARG A 11 -5.22 3.23 13.49
N ASP A 12 -5.56 3.99 14.54
CA ASP A 12 -5.43 5.45 14.52
C ASP A 12 -4.00 5.96 14.28
N ASP A 13 -2.99 5.19 14.71
CA ASP A 13 -1.56 5.48 14.50
C ASP A 13 -1.06 5.14 13.08
N LEU A 14 -1.84 4.39 12.30
CA LEU A 14 -1.49 3.99 10.93
C LEU A 14 -2.11 4.88 9.86
N ILE A 15 -2.73 6.00 10.24
CA ILE A 15 -3.31 6.96 9.31
C ILE A 15 -2.83 8.37 9.65
N ASN A 16 -2.32 9.08 8.65
CA ASN A 16 -1.85 10.44 8.86
C ASN A 16 -2.99 11.46 8.75
N ALA A 17 -2.71 12.72 9.08
CA ALA A 17 -3.69 13.82 9.02
C ALA A 17 -4.26 14.10 7.62
N ARG A 18 -3.69 13.51 6.56
CA ARG A 18 -4.18 13.58 5.17
C ARG A 18 -4.96 12.34 4.77
N TYR A 19 -5.32 11.47 5.70
CA TYR A 19 -6.00 10.19 5.48
C TYR A 19 -5.20 9.21 4.61
N HIS A 20 -3.87 9.33 4.56
CA HIS A 20 -3.03 8.31 3.96
C HIS A 20 -2.57 7.30 5.00
N ILE A 21 -2.53 6.04 4.60
CA ILE A 21 -2.02 4.97 5.44
C ILE A 21 -0.50 5.11 5.57
N ASP A 22 0.02 5.04 6.79
CA ASP A 22 1.44 4.91 7.04
C ASP A 22 1.90 3.47 6.72
N ILE A 23 2.51 3.32 5.56
CA ILE A 23 3.01 2.04 5.08
C ILE A 23 4.20 1.52 5.91
N HIS A 24 4.98 2.41 6.53
CA HIS A 24 6.11 2.01 7.38
C HIS A 24 5.62 1.41 8.71
N GLY A 25 4.53 1.94 9.27
CA GLY A 25 3.86 1.38 10.44
C GLY A 25 3.01 0.15 10.13
N LEU A 26 2.38 0.09 8.94
CA LEU A 26 1.48 -1.02 8.58
C LEU A 26 2.23 -2.35 8.38
N GLN A 27 3.44 -2.30 7.81
CA GLN A 27 4.29 -3.46 7.53
C GLN A 27 3.54 -4.66 6.92
N PRO A 28 2.84 -4.49 5.79
CA PRO A 28 2.09 -5.58 5.19
C PRO A 28 3.02 -6.69 4.69
N ILE A 29 2.51 -7.92 4.67
CA ILE A 29 3.21 -9.08 4.09
C ILE A 29 2.75 -9.34 2.66
N GLY A 30 3.71 -9.58 1.78
CA GLY A 30 3.47 -10.02 0.41
C GLY A 30 3.43 -11.54 0.32
N ARG A 31 2.54 -12.09 -0.50
CA ARG A 31 2.53 -13.52 -0.82
C ARG A 31 3.37 -13.80 -2.07
N LEU A 32 4.22 -14.81 -2.01
CA LEU A 32 5.03 -15.30 -3.13
C LEU A 32 4.62 -16.74 -3.51
N ALA A 33 5.29 -17.27 -4.55
CA ALA A 33 5.08 -18.63 -5.02
C ALA A 33 5.35 -19.67 -3.94
N GLY A 34 4.55 -20.74 -3.93
CA GLY A 34 4.62 -21.79 -2.92
C GLY A 34 4.28 -21.26 -1.53
N ASN A 35 5.15 -21.55 -0.56
CA ASN A 35 5.00 -21.18 0.85
C ASN A 35 5.80 -19.93 1.24
N SER A 36 6.30 -19.19 0.26
CA SER A 36 7.15 -18.03 0.49
C SER A 36 6.34 -16.75 0.69
N TYR A 37 6.86 -15.85 1.53
CA TYR A 37 6.31 -14.53 1.81
C TYR A 37 7.43 -13.49 1.81
N ALA A 38 7.06 -12.22 1.58
CA ALA A 38 7.98 -11.09 1.60
C ALA A 38 7.55 -10.07 2.65
N TYR A 39 8.53 -9.46 3.33
CA TYR A 39 8.33 -8.26 4.12
C TYR A 39 8.53 -7.02 3.25
N VAL A 40 7.80 -5.95 3.54
CA VAL A 40 8.05 -4.63 2.96
C VAL A 40 9.20 -3.98 3.72
N HIS A 41 10.40 -3.97 3.11
CA HIS A 41 11.61 -3.40 3.70
C HIS A 41 11.88 -1.98 3.23
N GLU A 42 11.72 -1.70 1.93
CA GLU A 42 12.03 -0.42 1.32
C GLU A 42 10.80 0.16 0.63
N VAL A 43 10.54 1.45 0.87
CA VAL A 43 9.43 2.19 0.29
C VAL A 43 9.98 3.51 -0.26
N PHE A 44 9.57 3.88 -1.47
CA PHE A 44 9.92 5.15 -2.09
C PHE A 44 8.78 5.64 -2.98
N ASP A 45 8.69 6.95 -3.14
CA ASP A 45 7.70 7.58 -4.01
C ASP A 45 8.27 7.76 -5.42
N LEU A 46 7.50 7.34 -6.43
CA LEU A 46 7.85 7.56 -7.82
C LEU A 46 7.09 8.77 -8.37
N ILE A 47 7.83 9.77 -8.86
CA ILE A 47 7.23 10.89 -9.59
C ILE A 47 6.80 10.39 -10.97
N ARG A 48 5.49 10.37 -11.21
CA ARG A 48 4.93 10.02 -12.52
C ARG A 48 5.35 11.08 -13.55
N LYS A 49 6.13 10.66 -14.56
CA LYS A 49 6.43 11.53 -15.70
C LYS A 49 5.18 11.73 -16.57
N PRO A 50 4.94 12.95 -17.11
CA PRO A 50 3.90 13.17 -18.09
C PRO A 50 4.18 12.30 -19.34
N TYR A 51 3.13 11.82 -19.97
CA TYR A 51 3.24 11.09 -21.22
C TYR A 51 3.61 12.07 -22.34
N GLU A 52 4.79 11.90 -22.93
CA GLU A 52 5.18 12.59 -24.16
C GLU A 52 4.76 11.71 -25.34
N ALA A 53 3.72 12.12 -26.07
CA ALA A 53 3.36 11.49 -27.34
C ALA A 53 4.51 11.72 -28.33
N LYS A 54 4.98 10.64 -28.97
CA LYS A 54 5.94 10.70 -30.08
C LYS A 54 5.28 11.18 -31.36
#